data_AF-A0A1S2T3V9-F1
#
_entry.id   AF-A0A1S2T3V9-F1
#
_cell.length_a   1.000
_cell.length_b   1.000
_cell.length_c   1.000
_cell.angle_alpha   90.00
_cell.angle_beta   90.00
_cell.angle_gamma   90.00
#
_symmetry.space_group_name_H-M   'P 1'
#
loop_
_entity.id
_entity.type
_entity.pdbx_description
1 polymer ?
#
loop_
_entity_poly.entity_id
_entity_poly.type
_entity_poly.pdbx_seq_one_letter_code
_entity_poly.pdbx_strand_id
1 'polypeptide(L)'
;MEFNCKRSEKGYTEEYEMKITLASGTQKAKVYLDDRDLDQSDAYGKQVVKSVTLARPNILILVEASFDPENVMGVSYPAGTVSTQITLDPVSGKLKKVEKIQGGILGEAMGNGTHVSEELCLPSKMPYRTK
;
A
#
# COMPACT_ATOMS: atom_id res chain seq x y z
N MET A 1 14.98 0.71 -2.05
CA MET A 1 14.51 1.20 -3.37
C MET A 1 13.56 2.34 -3.09
N GLU A 2 13.70 3.47 -3.77
CA GLU A 2 12.93 4.70 -3.53
C GLU A 2 12.24 5.06 -4.85
N PHE A 3 10.95 5.40 -4.78
CA PHE A 3 10.09 5.74 -5.91
C PHE A 3 9.29 6.99 -5.59
N ASN A 4 9.14 7.89 -6.56
CA ASN A 4 8.22 9.01 -6.50
C ASN A 4 6.93 8.60 -7.19
N CYS A 5 5.87 8.47 -6.40
CA CYS A 5 4.57 8.01 -6.82
C CYS A 5 3.62 9.18 -7.07
N LYS A 6 2.76 9.01 -8.08
CA LYS A 6 1.71 9.95 -8.45
C LYS A 6 0.43 9.18 -8.70
N ARG A 7 -0.60 9.55 -7.96
CA ARG A 7 -1.97 9.03 -8.09
C ARG A 7 -2.89 10.17 -8.50
N SER A 8 -3.70 9.95 -9.52
CA SER A 8 -4.72 10.92 -9.94
C SER A 8 -6.10 10.26 -9.90
N GLU A 9 -7.00 10.82 -9.08
CA GLU A 9 -8.35 10.30 -8.91
C GLU A 9 -9.35 11.46 -8.81
N LYS A 10 -10.42 11.41 -9.63
CA LYS A 10 -11.52 12.40 -9.64
C LYS A 10 -11.04 13.87 -9.70
N GLY A 11 -9.97 14.14 -10.44
CA GLY A 11 -9.40 15.48 -10.61
C GLY A 11 -8.43 15.93 -9.51
N TYR A 12 -8.25 15.12 -8.47
CA TYR A 12 -7.22 15.31 -7.45
C TYR A 12 -5.97 14.54 -7.83
N THR A 13 -4.81 15.14 -7.58
CA THR A 13 -3.52 14.49 -7.77
C THR A 13 -2.76 14.53 -6.46
N GLU A 14 -2.29 13.36 -6.05
CA GLU A 14 -1.47 13.14 -4.87
C GLU A 14 -0.10 12.64 -5.31
N GLU A 15 0.94 13.20 -4.72
CA GLU A 15 2.33 12.81 -4.94
C GLU A 15 2.93 12.41 -3.60
N TYR A 16 3.61 11.27 -3.57
CA TYR A 16 4.20 10.71 -2.35
C TYR A 16 5.47 9.91 -2.65
N GLU A 17 6.37 9.80 -1.69
CA GLU A 17 7.55 8.95 -1.78
C GLU A 17 7.23 7.54 -1.27
N MET A 18 7.49 6.53 -2.08
CA MET A 18 7.46 5.13 -1.67
C MET A 18 8.86 4.58 -1.52
N LYS A 19 9.17 4.05 -0.33
CA LYS A 19 10.45 3.42 -0.04
C LYS A 19 10.26 1.96 0.36
N ILE A 20 11.01 1.08 -0.30
CA ILE A 20 11.02 -0.36 -0.04
C ILE A 20 12.39 -0.76 0.49
N THR A 21 12.40 -1.35 1.68
CA THR A 21 13.58 -2.00 2.28
C THR A 21 13.37 -3.50 2.21
N LEU A 22 14.29 -4.21 1.57
CA LEU A 22 14.22 -5.66 1.44
C LEU A 22 14.53 -6.34 2.78
N ALA A 23 14.01 -7.56 2.95
CA ALA A 23 14.36 -8.38 4.10
C ALA A 23 15.87 -8.66 4.14
N SER A 24 16.46 -8.66 5.33
CA SER A 24 17.88 -8.94 5.54
C SER A 24 18.09 -9.60 6.90
N GLY A 25 18.73 -10.77 6.91
CA GLY A 25 18.92 -11.55 8.14
C GLY A 25 17.60 -11.85 8.84
N THR A 26 17.42 -11.33 10.06
CA THR A 26 16.18 -11.46 10.86
C THR A 26 15.17 -10.33 10.63
N GLN A 27 15.53 -9.29 9.88
CA GLN A 27 14.65 -8.17 9.59
C GLN A 27 13.76 -8.49 8.40
N LYS A 28 12.45 -8.41 8.59
CA LYS A 28 11.50 -8.51 7.48
C LYS A 28 11.58 -7.29 6.56
N ALA A 29 11.07 -7.44 5.35
CA ALA A 29 10.94 -6.32 4.42
C ALA A 29 9.99 -5.26 4.99
N LYS A 30 10.25 -4.00 4.65
CA LYS A 30 9.45 -2.85 5.06
C LYS A 30 9.09 -1.99 3.86
N VAL A 31 7.94 -1.35 3.93
CA VAL A 31 7.46 -0.40 2.94
C VAL A 31 7.06 0.87 3.68
N TYR A 32 7.51 2.01 3.19
CA TYR A 32 7.22 3.32 3.74
C TYR A 32 6.57 4.18 2.66
N LEU A 33 5.59 4.99 3.07
CA LEU A 33 4.99 6.05 2.25
C LEU A 33 5.22 7.38 2.98
N ASP A 34 5.92 8.34 2.37
CA ASP A 34 6.33 9.60 3.00
C ASP A 34 6.92 9.40 4.41
N ASP A 35 7.93 8.52 4.50
CA ASP A 35 8.58 8.08 5.74
C ASP A 35 7.69 7.36 6.76
N ARG A 36 6.39 7.18 6.50
CA ARG A 36 5.48 6.40 7.33
C ARG A 36 5.61 4.91 7.05
N ASP A 37 6.08 4.14 8.03
CA ASP A 37 6.12 2.68 7.97
C ASP A 37 4.70 2.12 7.80
N LEU A 38 4.50 1.21 6.83
CA LEU A 38 3.22 0.54 6.61
C LEU A 38 2.98 -0.62 7.59
N ASP A 39 3.96 -1.01 8.39
CA ASP A 39 3.75 -1.84 9.56
C ASP A 39 3.36 -0.98 10.77
N GLN A 40 2.05 -0.83 11.00
CA GLN A 40 1.51 -0.03 12.10
C GLN A 40 0.54 -0.86 12.95
N SER A 41 0.52 -0.62 14.25
CA SER A 41 -0.48 -1.22 15.13
C SER A 41 -0.71 -0.27 16.29
N ASP A 42 -1.95 0.13 16.49
CA ASP A 42 -2.38 0.99 17.58
C ASP A 42 -3.75 0.53 18.13
N ALA A 43 -4.42 1.40 18.89
CA ALA A 43 -5.71 1.09 19.51
C ALA A 43 -6.88 1.02 18.51
N TYR A 44 -6.70 1.49 17.28
CA TYR A 44 -7.75 1.61 16.26
C TYR A 44 -7.62 0.57 15.15
N GLY A 45 -6.44 -0.06 15.05
CA GLY A 45 -6.27 -1.18 14.15
C GLY A 45 -4.82 -1.59 13.98
N LYS A 46 -4.64 -2.44 12.98
CA LYS A 46 -3.36 -3.02 12.64
C LYS A 46 -3.21 -3.07 11.12
N GLN A 47 -2.04 -2.66 10.65
CA GLN A 47 -1.61 -2.75 9.27
C GLN A 47 -0.26 -3.48 9.24
N VAL A 48 -0.11 -4.45 8.35
CA VAL A 48 1.08 -5.27 8.25
C VAL A 48 1.48 -5.48 6.80
N VAL A 49 2.74 -5.22 6.47
CA VAL A 49 3.38 -5.70 5.26
C VAL A 49 3.66 -7.20 5.44
N LYS A 50 2.91 -8.01 4.71
CA LYS A 50 2.98 -9.48 4.75
C LYS A 50 4.16 -10.01 3.96
N SER A 51 4.39 -9.45 2.78
CA SER A 51 5.51 -9.84 1.93
C SER A 51 5.90 -8.74 0.93
N VAL A 52 7.17 -8.77 0.55
CA VAL A 52 7.73 -8.03 -0.58
C VAL A 52 8.55 -9.01 -1.40
N THR A 53 8.10 -9.30 -2.62
CA THR A 53 8.70 -10.30 -3.50
C THR A 53 9.22 -9.65 -4.77
N LEU A 54 10.51 -9.84 -5.06
CA LEU A 54 11.12 -9.41 -6.31
C LEU A 54 10.90 -10.48 -7.40
N ALA A 55 9.81 -10.36 -8.15
CA ALA A 55 9.42 -11.31 -9.20
C ALA A 55 9.61 -10.66 -10.59
N ARG A 56 10.84 -10.71 -11.12
CA ARG A 56 11.19 -10.02 -12.39
C ARG A 56 10.15 -10.29 -13.49
N PRO A 57 9.63 -9.25 -14.17
CA PRO A 57 10.08 -7.86 -14.11
C PRO A 57 9.55 -7.04 -12.92
N ASN A 58 8.60 -7.58 -12.15
CA ASN A 58 7.82 -6.82 -11.18
C ASN A 58 8.31 -6.97 -9.72
N ILE A 59 7.83 -6.07 -8.88
CA ILE A 59 7.86 -6.16 -7.42
C ILE A 59 6.43 -6.38 -6.96
N LEU A 60 6.20 -7.42 -6.17
CA LEU A 60 4.90 -7.75 -5.59
C LEU A 60 4.94 -7.43 -4.10
N ILE A 61 3.99 -6.64 -3.62
CA ILE A 61 3.87 -6.27 -2.20
C ILE A 61 2.47 -6.67 -1.75
N LEU A 62 2.39 -7.35 -0.60
CA LEU A 62 1.13 -7.68 0.04
C LEU A 62 1.05 -6.97 1.39
N VAL A 63 -0.03 -6.23 1.58
CA VAL A 63 -0.35 -5.53 2.82
C VAL A 63 -1.72 -5.98 3.31
N GLU A 64 -1.86 -6.19 4.60
CA GLU A 64 -3.13 -6.48 5.26
C GLU A 64 -3.39 -5.44 6.34
N ALA A 65 -4.59 -4.88 6.35
CA ALA A 65 -5.08 -4.03 7.41
C ALA A 65 -6.34 -4.64 8.03
N SER A 66 -6.50 -4.48 9.34
CA SER A 66 -7.67 -4.85 10.11
C SER A 66 -8.00 -3.77 11.12
N PHE A 67 -9.29 -3.51 11.30
CA PHE A 67 -9.82 -2.47 12.17
C PHE A 67 -10.87 -3.10 13.08
N ASP A 68 -10.83 -2.73 14.36
CA ASP A 68 -11.84 -3.17 15.30
C ASP A 68 -13.17 -2.44 15.06
N PRO A 69 -14.31 -2.97 15.56
CA PRO A 69 -15.57 -2.26 15.49
C PRO A 69 -15.48 -0.90 16.18
N GLU A 70 -16.02 0.14 15.56
CA GLU A 70 -15.93 1.51 16.05
C GLU A 70 -17.29 2.21 16.03
N ASN A 71 -17.46 3.19 16.92
CA ASN A 71 -18.62 4.06 16.95
C ASN A 71 -18.18 5.50 16.66
N VAL A 72 -18.58 6.03 15.51
CA VAL A 72 -18.24 7.38 15.08
C VAL A 72 -19.52 8.19 14.97
N MET A 73 -19.64 9.24 15.79
CA MET A 73 -20.80 10.15 15.80
C MET A 73 -22.16 9.43 15.93
N GLY A 74 -22.21 8.34 16.70
CA GLY A 74 -23.43 7.55 16.92
C GLY A 74 -23.73 6.52 15.83
N VAL A 75 -22.87 6.39 14.81
CA VAL A 75 -22.93 5.32 13.82
C VAL A 75 -21.96 4.21 14.21
N SER A 76 -22.47 2.99 14.34
CA SER A 76 -21.66 1.81 14.63
C SER A 76 -21.19 1.16 13.34
N TYR A 77 -19.88 1.02 13.20
CA TYR A 77 -19.24 0.29 12.12
C TYR A 77 -18.76 -1.07 12.65
N PRO A 78 -18.99 -2.17 11.91
CA PRO A 78 -18.45 -3.48 12.28
C PRO A 78 -16.93 -3.50 12.10
N ALA A 79 -16.27 -4.57 12.55
CA ALA A 79 -14.86 -4.78 12.23
C ALA A 79 -14.63 -4.76 10.71
N GLY A 80 -13.47 -4.26 10.30
CA GLY A 80 -13.10 -4.09 8.89
C GLY A 80 -11.78 -4.76 8.56
N THR A 81 -11.62 -5.18 7.31
CA THR A 81 -10.34 -5.62 6.76
C THR A 81 -10.11 -5.05 5.38
N VAL A 82 -8.84 -4.78 5.07
CA VAL A 82 -8.39 -4.41 3.73
C VAL A 82 -7.18 -5.26 3.37
N SER A 83 -7.27 -6.00 2.28
CA SER A 83 -6.12 -6.71 1.72
C SER A 83 -5.68 -5.99 0.45
N THR A 84 -4.45 -5.50 0.44
CA THR A 84 -3.89 -4.70 -0.65
C THR A 84 -2.74 -5.45 -1.30
N GLN A 85 -2.90 -5.80 -2.57
CA GLN A 85 -1.85 -6.34 -3.41
C GLN A 85 -1.36 -5.27 -4.38
N ILE A 86 -0.07 -4.96 -4.32
CA ILE A 86 0.59 -4.00 -5.20
C ILE A 86 1.51 -4.74 -6.14
N THR A 87 1.40 -4.44 -7.43
CA THR A 87 2.33 -4.88 -8.48
C THR A 87 3.00 -3.65 -9.06
N LEU A 88 4.31 -3.54 -8.88
CA LEU A 88 5.12 -2.44 -9.38
C LEU A 88 6.08 -2.94 -10.45
N ASP A 89 6.06 -2.35 -11.63
CA ASP A 89 7.13 -2.46 -12.60
C ASP A 89 8.17 -1.36 -12.30
N PRO A 90 9.36 -1.70 -11.75
CA PRO A 90 10.35 -0.70 -11.37
C PRO A 90 11.04 -0.04 -12.58
N VAL A 91 10.85 -0.54 -13.80
CA VAL A 91 11.43 0.02 -15.03
C VAL A 91 10.49 1.05 -15.64
N SER A 92 9.23 0.68 -15.87
CA SER A 92 8.23 1.60 -16.42
C SER A 92 7.61 2.54 -15.38
N GLY A 93 7.76 2.19 -14.10
CA GLY A 93 7.12 2.87 -12.97
C GLY A 93 5.62 2.60 -12.86
N LYS A 94 5.04 1.71 -13.66
CA LYS A 94 3.62 1.38 -13.54
C LYS A 94 3.37 0.63 -12.23
N LEU A 95 2.51 1.20 -11.39
CA LEU A 95 2.03 0.58 -10.16
C LEU A 95 0.56 0.24 -10.32
N LYS A 96 0.20 -1.02 -10.09
CA LYS A 96 -1.18 -1.47 -10.00
C LYS A 96 -1.47 -1.91 -8.58
N LYS A 97 -2.55 -1.39 -8.00
CA LYS A 97 -3.03 -1.75 -6.68
C LYS A 97 -4.38 -2.46 -6.80
N VAL A 98 -4.52 -3.59 -6.12
CA VAL A 98 -5.77 -4.35 -6.02
C VAL A 98 -6.10 -4.46 -4.54
N GLU A 99 -7.20 -3.84 -4.13
CA GLU A 99 -7.62 -3.75 -2.74
C GLU A 99 -8.94 -4.50 -2.55
N LYS A 100 -8.98 -5.39 -1.57
CA LYS A 100 -10.20 -6.09 -1.18
C LYS A 100 -10.66 -5.54 0.16
N ILE A 101 -11.79 -4.85 0.15
CA ILE A 101 -12.40 -4.20 1.32
C ILE A 101 -13.55 -5.07 1.84
N GLN A 102 -13.56 -5.33 3.15
CA GLN A 102 -14.64 -6.05 3.82
C GLN A 102 -14.93 -5.43 5.19
N GLY A 103 -16.14 -4.88 5.37
CA GLY A 103 -16.60 -4.30 6.63
C GLY A 103 -15.91 -2.99 6.99
N GLY A 104 -16.08 -2.56 8.25
CA GLY A 104 -15.55 -1.28 8.74
C GLY A 104 -16.17 -0.07 8.07
N ILE A 105 -15.68 1.10 8.48
CA ILE A 105 -16.05 2.38 7.88
C ILE A 105 -15.71 2.44 6.38
N LEU A 106 -14.65 1.76 5.95
CA LEU A 106 -14.25 1.69 4.54
C LEU A 106 -15.26 0.88 3.70
N GLY A 107 -15.78 -0.23 4.23
CA GLY A 107 -16.81 -1.02 3.56
C GLY A 107 -18.12 -0.26 3.39
N GLU A 108 -18.49 0.57 4.37
CA GLU A 108 -19.66 1.45 4.27
C GLU A 108 -19.43 2.63 3.31
N ALA A 109 -18.26 3.26 3.34
CA ALA A 109 -17.96 4.45 2.54
C ALA A 109 -17.64 4.16 1.07
N MET A 110 -16.91 3.07 0.80
CA MET A 110 -16.40 2.71 -0.54
C MET A 110 -17.09 1.47 -1.12
N GLY A 111 -17.89 0.76 -0.32
CA GLY A 111 -18.49 -0.51 -0.70
C GLY A 111 -17.52 -1.69 -0.52
N ASN A 112 -18.04 -2.78 0.04
CA ASN A 112 -17.34 -4.06 0.07
C ASN A 112 -17.05 -4.56 -1.35
N GLY A 113 -15.89 -5.17 -1.55
CA GLY A 113 -15.52 -5.74 -2.84
C GLY A 113 -14.05 -5.56 -3.19
N THR A 114 -13.76 -5.75 -4.47
CA THR A 114 -12.41 -5.59 -5.02
C THR A 114 -12.34 -4.31 -5.82
N HIS A 115 -11.43 -3.42 -5.42
CA HIS A 115 -11.14 -2.16 -6.05
C HIS A 115 -9.76 -2.23 -6.72
N VAL A 116 -9.63 -1.61 -7.89
CA VAL A 116 -8.38 -1.62 -8.65
C VAL A 116 -8.03 -0.19 -9.01
N SER A 117 -6.79 0.20 -8.72
CA SER A 117 -6.25 1.50 -9.12
C SER A 117 -4.89 1.33 -9.79
N GLU A 118 -4.56 2.30 -10.64
CA GLU A 118 -3.26 2.41 -11.30
C GLU A 118 -2.62 3.74 -10.95
N GLU A 119 -1.32 3.71 -10.70
CA GLU A 119 -0.52 4.83 -10.26
C GLU A 119 0.83 4.81 -11.01
N LEU A 120 1.51 5.95 -11.03
CA LEU A 120 2.84 6.06 -11.63
C LEU A 120 3.89 6.29 -10.55
N CYS A 121 4.77 5.33 -10.33
CA CYS A 121 5.85 5.32 -9.35
C CYS A 121 7.21 5.19 -10.03
N LEU A 122 7.82 6.33 -10.36
CA LEU A 122 9.12 6.38 -11.03
C LEU A 122 10.25 6.24 -9.99
N PRO A 123 11.36 5.53 -10.29
CA PRO A 123 12.50 5.46 -9.39
C PRO A 123 13.04 6.86 -9.04
N SER A 124 13.16 7.17 -7.74
CA SER A 124 13.61 8.50 -7.26
C SER A 124 15.08 8.78 -7.59
N LYS A 125 15.86 7.72 -7.82
CA LYS A 125 17.23 7.77 -8.33
C LYS A 125 17.31 6.83 -9.53
N MET A 126 17.90 7.27 -10.64
CA MET A 126 18.17 6.37 -11.77
C MET A 126 18.91 5.14 -11.24
N PRO A 127 18.55 3.91 -11.64
CA PRO A 127 19.39 2.76 -11.36
C PRO A 127 20.76 3.10 -11.92
N TYR A 128 21.80 3.05 -11.06
CA TYR A 128 23.17 3.36 -11.45
C TYR A 128 23.43 2.75 -12.83
N ARG A 129 23.74 3.59 -13.82
CA ARG A 129 24.31 3.11 -15.08
C ARG A 129 25.59 2.39 -14.68
N THR A 130 25.55 1.06 -14.62
CA THR A 130 26.77 0.26 -14.67
C THR A 130 27.43 0.61 -15.99
N LYS A 131 28.51 1.39 -15.90
CA LYS A 131 29.44 1.56 -17.02
C LYS A 131 30.08 0.23 -17.36
#